data_AF-A0A7V9SIB0-F1
#
_entry.id   AF-A0A7V9SIB0-F1
#
_cell.length_a   1.000
_cell.length_b   1.000
_cell.length_c   1.000
_cell.angle_alpha   90.00
_cell.angle_beta   90.00
_cell.angle_gamma   90.00
#
_symmetry.space_group_name_H-M   'P 1'
#
loop_
_entity.id
_entity.type
_entity.pdbx_description
1 polymer ?
#
loop_
_entity_poly.entity_id
_entity_poly.type
_entity_poly.pdbx_seq_one_letter_code
_entity_poly.pdbx_strand_id
1 'polypeptide(L)'
;PAQVKPLVRDRDPGTAEVAANWLAQSDGNPLIDIYPKPGDFVDSVTVKITPGIKPSTVRYTLDGSEPTPKSRSGSPGPLTETTTLKAALFVSNQQVGNTLIGTYRKRESNLTIPTLGTVDAPTTVAEVLPLLAAADPKRGPGLFNAAGCVACHRAGDEGRAIGPDLSTLGDREDADSVIRSILNPNQIIVEGYGLLTVATRDGNGFAGIFESETDRTLNIVQLNGESIAIDKSTISSRRNIHQSPMPAYDRGLNPRDLADLVAWLMMQRALPAGAALSAPARPASLTAPADHAFGWELKPDRLSIAHAGRPLGDYVFRDPEVLRPHFQNLHAPSGVQVTRRHPPAEGDATDHATMHPGVWLAFGDINGEDFWRNKARMEHVAFTVEPDVAGGRLTFATRNQLVAQDAAPLASLSSRFAIAPWGDHAFLLTWEAEIRPEGRDLVFGEQEEMGLGVRVATKLTEKDGGLVVNSDGVTGAKTVWGKPAAWAAYSRQTDGRIQGVAILPARSNPNPTWWHSRDYGVIVANGFGKRVLPASADGTLVVKAGDALKLRYDLLLFDTPAAEPIDLAAAYKAIQSLPSSRP
;
A
#
# COMPACT_ATOMS: atom_id res chain seq x y z
N PRO A 1 -4.14 -33.65 -21.94
CA PRO A 1 -3.24 -33.14 -20.87
C PRO A 1 -2.59 -34.23 -20.01
N ALA A 2 -3.37 -35.11 -19.38
CA ALA A 2 -2.83 -36.16 -18.48
C ALA A 2 -1.87 -37.15 -19.17
N GLN A 3 -2.11 -37.48 -20.44
CA GLN A 3 -1.25 -38.36 -21.23
C GLN A 3 0.01 -37.67 -21.80
N VAL A 4 0.02 -36.33 -21.87
CA VAL A 4 1.11 -35.54 -22.49
C VAL A 4 2.09 -35.00 -21.44
N LYS A 5 1.62 -34.73 -20.21
CA LYS A 5 2.45 -34.24 -19.08
C LYS A 5 3.72 -35.06 -18.81
N PRO A 6 3.71 -36.42 -18.88
CA PRO A 6 4.92 -37.21 -18.66
C PRO A 6 5.98 -37.01 -19.77
N LEU A 7 5.55 -36.67 -20.98
CA LEU A 7 6.41 -36.57 -22.17
C LEU A 7 7.27 -35.29 -22.19
N VAL A 8 6.98 -34.30 -21.34
CA VAL A 8 7.83 -33.10 -21.15
C VAL A 8 9.20 -33.48 -20.56
N ARG A 9 9.31 -34.66 -19.96
CA ARG A 9 10.56 -35.20 -19.39
C ARG A 9 11.15 -36.32 -20.24
N ASP A 10 10.72 -36.43 -21.50
CA ASP A 10 11.27 -37.41 -22.43
C ASP A 10 12.77 -37.14 -22.68
N ARG A 11 13.54 -38.19 -22.95
CA ARG A 11 14.97 -38.10 -23.22
C ARG A 11 15.25 -37.58 -24.63
N ASP A 12 14.31 -37.73 -25.54
CA ASP A 12 14.37 -37.11 -26.86
C ASP A 12 13.95 -35.63 -26.79
N PRO A 13 14.84 -34.68 -27.13
CA PRO A 13 14.57 -33.25 -27.01
C PRO A 13 13.39 -32.78 -27.87
N GLY A 14 13.21 -33.36 -29.05
CA GLY A 14 12.11 -32.99 -29.95
C GLY A 14 10.74 -33.38 -29.38
N THR A 15 10.65 -34.58 -28.77
CA THR A 15 9.44 -35.07 -28.11
C THR A 15 9.11 -34.25 -26.86
N ALA A 16 10.11 -33.92 -26.04
CA ALA A 16 9.93 -33.08 -24.87
C ALA A 16 9.45 -31.67 -25.23
N GLU A 17 10.01 -31.08 -26.29
CA GLU A 17 9.63 -29.77 -26.81
C GLU A 17 8.19 -29.76 -27.36
N VAL A 18 7.82 -30.76 -28.17
CA VAL A 18 6.45 -30.88 -28.71
C VAL A 18 5.42 -31.09 -27.60
N ALA A 19 5.73 -31.89 -26.59
CA ALA A 19 4.85 -32.10 -25.44
C ALA A 19 4.68 -30.83 -24.59
N ALA A 20 5.77 -30.08 -24.35
CA ALA A 20 5.73 -28.80 -23.65
C ALA A 20 4.91 -27.75 -24.41
N ASN A 21 5.10 -27.67 -25.74
CA ASN A 21 4.34 -26.76 -26.61
C ASN A 21 2.84 -27.10 -26.65
N TRP A 22 2.48 -28.38 -26.73
CA TRP A 22 1.07 -28.81 -26.72
C TRP A 22 0.38 -28.50 -25.38
N LEU A 23 1.08 -28.68 -24.25
CA LEU A 23 0.56 -28.31 -22.93
C LEU A 23 0.41 -26.79 -22.77
N ALA A 24 1.40 -26.02 -23.22
CA ALA A 24 1.32 -24.56 -23.21
C ALA A 24 0.16 -24.00 -24.05
N GLN A 25 -0.13 -24.64 -25.20
CA GLN A 25 -1.26 -24.29 -26.06
C GLN A 25 -2.62 -24.69 -25.48
N SER A 26 -2.71 -25.83 -24.78
CA SER A 26 -3.95 -26.31 -24.18
C SER A 26 -4.30 -25.64 -22.84
N ASP A 27 -3.30 -25.09 -22.14
CA ASP A 27 -3.48 -24.39 -20.86
C ASP A 27 -3.60 -22.85 -21.01
N GLY A 28 -3.71 -22.34 -22.25
CA GLY A 28 -4.12 -20.95 -22.53
C GLY A 28 -3.01 -19.88 -22.49
N ASN A 29 -1.74 -20.24 -22.63
CA ASN A 29 -0.67 -19.24 -22.73
C ASN A 29 -0.71 -18.53 -24.10
N PRO A 30 -0.79 -17.18 -24.18
CA PRO A 30 -0.78 -16.51 -25.48
C PRO A 30 0.56 -16.76 -26.18
N LEU A 31 0.51 -17.42 -27.35
CA LEU A 31 1.67 -17.69 -28.20
C LEU A 31 2.40 -16.42 -28.69
N ILE A 32 1.79 -15.26 -28.49
CA ILE A 32 2.30 -13.93 -28.81
C ILE A 32 2.04 -13.03 -27.62
N ASP A 33 3.10 -12.47 -27.03
CA ASP A 33 2.99 -11.43 -26.02
C ASP A 33 3.26 -10.06 -26.64
N ILE A 34 2.47 -9.06 -26.24
CA ILE A 34 2.60 -7.67 -26.70
C ILE A 34 2.72 -6.71 -25.52
N TYR A 35 3.60 -5.73 -25.63
CA TYR A 35 3.79 -4.67 -24.64
C TYR A 35 4.11 -3.32 -25.31
N PRO A 36 3.55 -2.18 -24.87
CA PRO A 36 2.46 -2.10 -23.90
C PRO A 36 1.18 -2.74 -24.46
N LYS A 37 0.25 -3.13 -23.58
CA LYS A 37 -1.05 -3.66 -24.01
C LYS A 37 -1.83 -2.58 -24.79
N PRO A 38 -2.77 -2.96 -25.67
CA PRO A 38 -3.52 -1.99 -26.47
C PRO A 38 -4.30 -1.02 -25.58
N GLY A 39 -4.30 0.26 -25.95
CA GLY A 39 -4.86 1.34 -25.13
C GLY A 39 -4.60 2.73 -25.72
N ASP A 40 -4.88 3.76 -24.96
CA ASP A 40 -4.74 5.15 -25.41
C ASP A 40 -3.29 5.66 -25.25
N PHE A 41 -2.82 6.54 -26.14
CA PHE A 41 -1.51 7.20 -26.09
C PHE A 41 -1.57 8.62 -26.67
N VAL A 42 -0.65 9.52 -26.31
CA VAL A 42 -0.75 10.96 -26.66
C VAL A 42 0.16 11.36 -27.82
N ASP A 43 1.46 11.11 -27.74
CA ASP A 43 2.41 11.46 -28.80
C ASP A 43 2.74 10.25 -29.67
N SER A 44 3.47 9.29 -29.10
CA SER A 44 3.78 8.01 -29.72
C SER A 44 3.86 6.86 -28.70
N VAL A 45 3.62 5.63 -29.16
CA VAL A 45 3.75 4.40 -28.36
C VAL A 45 4.57 3.35 -29.12
N THR A 46 5.66 2.87 -28.52
CA THR A 46 6.50 1.82 -29.12
C THR A 46 5.99 0.46 -28.69
N VAL A 47 5.53 -0.34 -29.64
CA VAL A 47 4.96 -1.67 -29.37
C VAL A 47 6.01 -2.75 -29.62
N LYS A 48 6.31 -3.55 -28.60
CA LYS A 48 7.17 -4.73 -28.67
C LYS A 48 6.30 -5.98 -28.74
N ILE A 49 6.63 -6.88 -29.66
CA ILE A 49 5.98 -8.19 -29.81
C ILE A 49 7.02 -9.29 -29.57
N THR A 50 6.73 -10.16 -28.61
CA THR A 50 7.59 -11.28 -28.22
C THR A 50 6.91 -12.60 -28.60
N PRO A 51 7.55 -13.46 -29.42
CA PRO A 51 7.02 -14.79 -29.70
C PRO A 51 7.16 -15.71 -28.48
N GLY A 52 6.09 -16.42 -28.14
CA GLY A 52 6.05 -17.35 -27.00
C GLY A 52 6.70 -18.72 -27.26
N ILE A 53 7.05 -19.03 -28.52
CA ILE A 53 7.74 -20.28 -28.91
C ILE A 53 8.87 -19.97 -29.90
N LYS A 54 9.95 -20.76 -29.90
CA LYS A 54 11.10 -20.62 -30.82
C LYS A 54 11.50 -22.01 -31.36
N PRO A 55 11.92 -22.15 -32.64
CA PRO A 55 12.07 -21.10 -33.64
C PRO A 55 10.70 -20.70 -34.24
N SER A 56 10.44 -19.40 -34.31
CA SER A 56 9.23 -18.85 -34.94
C SER A 56 9.47 -17.41 -35.42
N THR A 57 8.57 -16.90 -36.25
CA THR A 57 8.58 -15.52 -36.71
C THR A 57 7.21 -14.88 -36.48
N VAL A 58 7.18 -13.78 -35.73
CA VAL A 58 5.98 -12.93 -35.64
C VAL A 58 5.83 -12.15 -36.94
N ARG A 59 4.62 -12.13 -37.49
CA ARG A 59 4.20 -11.29 -38.62
C ARG A 59 3.07 -10.38 -38.17
N TYR A 60 3.08 -9.11 -38.56
CA TYR A 60 2.08 -8.14 -38.13
C TYR A 60 1.62 -7.20 -39.25
N THR A 61 0.47 -6.57 -39.01
CA THR A 61 -0.15 -5.50 -39.81
C THR A 61 -0.65 -4.41 -38.86
N LEU A 62 -0.75 -3.17 -39.36
CA LEU A 62 -1.13 -1.99 -38.56
C LEU A 62 -2.47 -1.37 -38.99
N ASP A 63 -3.04 -1.88 -40.07
CA ASP A 63 -4.29 -1.44 -40.68
C ASP A 63 -5.46 -2.39 -40.39
N GLY A 64 -5.26 -3.38 -39.52
CA GLY A 64 -6.26 -4.40 -39.19
C GLY A 64 -6.43 -5.54 -40.20
N SER A 65 -5.64 -5.58 -41.29
CA SER A 65 -5.62 -6.71 -42.24
C SER A 65 -5.00 -7.97 -41.62
N GLU A 66 -5.33 -9.17 -42.09
CA GLU A 66 -4.73 -10.41 -41.54
C GLU A 66 -3.24 -10.55 -41.92
N PRO A 67 -2.34 -10.86 -40.97
CA PRO A 67 -0.93 -11.09 -41.29
C PRO A 67 -0.73 -12.35 -42.15
N THR A 68 0.21 -12.28 -43.10
CA THR A 68 0.62 -13.39 -43.97
C THR A 68 2.11 -13.70 -43.76
N PRO A 69 2.66 -14.80 -44.31
CA PRO A 69 4.10 -15.07 -44.27
C PRO A 69 4.97 -13.96 -44.88
N LYS A 70 4.39 -13.06 -45.69
CA LYS A 70 5.06 -11.93 -46.33
C LYS A 70 4.86 -10.60 -45.58
N SER A 71 4.01 -10.55 -44.56
CA SER A 71 3.78 -9.33 -43.77
C SER A 71 5.03 -8.92 -42.99
N ARG A 72 5.06 -7.69 -42.43
CA ARG A 72 6.21 -7.18 -41.67
C ARG A 72 6.50 -8.10 -40.49
N SER A 73 7.77 -8.37 -40.21
CA SER A 73 8.19 -9.25 -39.12
C SER A 73 8.71 -8.48 -37.91
N GLY A 74 8.59 -9.07 -36.72
CA GLY A 74 9.10 -8.50 -35.48
C GLY A 74 8.09 -7.56 -34.81
N SER A 75 8.55 -6.39 -34.38
CA SER A 75 7.76 -5.41 -33.63
C SER A 75 7.42 -4.19 -34.50
N PRO A 76 6.23 -3.58 -34.33
CA PRO A 76 5.96 -2.24 -34.84
C PRO A 76 6.96 -1.25 -34.23
N GLY A 77 7.45 -0.30 -35.03
CA GLY A 77 8.16 0.87 -34.47
C GLY A 77 7.21 1.75 -33.63
N PRO A 78 7.60 2.99 -33.29
CA PRO A 78 6.70 3.91 -32.61
C PRO A 78 5.44 4.15 -33.44
N LEU A 79 4.27 3.92 -32.84
CA LEU A 79 2.98 4.27 -33.39
C LEU A 79 2.70 5.71 -33.02
N THR A 80 2.44 6.57 -34.00
CA THR A 80 2.18 8.01 -33.82
C THR A 80 0.74 8.38 -34.16
N GLU A 81 -0.10 7.40 -34.47
CA GLU A 81 -1.51 7.55 -34.86
C GLU A 81 -2.34 6.37 -34.34
N THR A 82 -3.66 6.56 -34.24
CA THR A 82 -4.58 5.46 -33.88
C THR A 82 -4.39 4.28 -34.83
N THR A 83 -4.04 3.11 -34.28
CA THR A 83 -3.56 1.95 -35.01
C THR A 83 -4.24 0.67 -34.52
N THR A 84 -4.77 -0.14 -35.44
CA THR A 84 -5.23 -1.51 -35.14
C THR A 84 -4.14 -2.50 -35.54
N LEU A 85 -3.39 -2.97 -34.54
CA LEU A 85 -2.38 -4.00 -34.68
C LEU A 85 -3.03 -5.38 -34.76
N LYS A 86 -2.70 -6.15 -35.80
CA LYS A 86 -2.87 -7.60 -35.81
C LYS A 86 -1.51 -8.29 -35.90
N ALA A 87 -1.30 -9.33 -35.12
CA ALA A 87 -0.06 -10.10 -35.10
C ALA A 87 -0.34 -11.60 -35.08
N ALA A 88 0.37 -12.36 -35.91
CA ALA A 88 0.26 -13.80 -36.01
C ALA A 88 1.65 -14.45 -36.03
N LEU A 89 1.74 -15.68 -35.53
CA LEU A 89 3.00 -16.40 -35.41
C LEU A 89 3.15 -17.39 -36.58
N PHE A 90 4.33 -17.47 -37.16
CA PHE A 90 4.64 -18.37 -38.26
C PHE A 90 5.84 -19.27 -37.93
N VAL A 91 5.71 -20.57 -38.24
CA VAL A 91 6.78 -21.57 -38.20
C VAL A 91 6.86 -22.19 -39.58
N SER A 92 8.04 -22.19 -40.21
CA SER A 92 8.22 -22.70 -41.59
C SER A 92 7.18 -22.17 -42.59
N ASN A 93 6.83 -20.88 -42.48
CA ASN A 93 5.80 -20.18 -43.28
C ASN A 93 4.35 -20.66 -43.10
N GLN A 94 4.06 -21.51 -42.12
CA GLN A 94 2.69 -21.84 -41.72
C GLN A 94 2.31 -21.08 -40.44
N GLN A 95 1.09 -20.54 -40.42
CA GLN A 95 0.58 -19.84 -39.23
C GLN A 95 0.32 -20.85 -38.12
N VAL A 96 0.75 -20.51 -36.90
CA VAL A 96 0.56 -21.32 -35.70
C VAL A 96 -0.17 -20.47 -34.66
N GLY A 97 -1.34 -20.95 -34.23
CA GLY A 97 -2.17 -20.23 -33.27
C GLY A 97 -3.02 -19.11 -33.87
N ASN A 98 -3.74 -18.43 -32.97
CA ASN A 98 -4.67 -17.37 -33.33
C ASN A 98 -3.96 -16.04 -33.63
N THR A 99 -4.56 -15.22 -34.48
CA THR A 99 -4.14 -13.83 -34.68
C THR A 99 -4.49 -13.02 -33.43
N LEU A 100 -3.49 -12.38 -32.83
CA LEU A 100 -3.68 -11.37 -31.79
C LEU A 100 -4.17 -10.07 -32.42
N ILE A 101 -5.16 -9.42 -31.79
CA ILE A 101 -5.75 -8.15 -32.26
C ILE A 101 -5.71 -7.13 -31.11
N GLY A 102 -5.21 -5.92 -31.37
CA GLY A 102 -5.14 -4.84 -30.40
C GLY A 102 -5.27 -3.46 -31.04
N THR A 103 -6.03 -2.56 -30.43
CA THR A 103 -6.16 -1.16 -30.89
C THR A 103 -5.43 -0.20 -29.97
N TYR A 104 -4.52 0.60 -30.52
CA TYR A 104 -3.83 1.70 -29.85
C TYR A 104 -4.47 3.01 -30.32
N ARG A 105 -5.02 3.83 -29.42
CA ARG A 105 -5.74 5.06 -29.81
C ARG A 105 -4.93 6.31 -29.48
N LYS A 106 -4.65 7.15 -30.48
CA LYS A 106 -4.02 8.45 -30.26
C LYS A 106 -5.04 9.44 -29.67
N ARG A 107 -4.65 10.11 -28.59
CA ARG A 107 -5.35 11.21 -27.94
C ARG A 107 -4.63 12.52 -28.32
N GLU A 108 -5.38 13.58 -28.61
CA GLU A 108 -4.79 14.92 -28.72
C GLU A 108 -4.44 15.47 -27.33
N SER A 109 -3.29 16.15 -27.20
CA SER A 109 -2.93 16.95 -26.01
C SER A 109 -2.62 18.38 -26.43
N ASN A 110 -3.11 19.35 -25.65
CA ASN A 110 -2.91 20.78 -25.85
C ASN A 110 -1.66 21.32 -25.12
N LEU A 111 -0.72 20.45 -24.72
CA LEU A 111 0.45 20.83 -23.93
C LEU A 111 1.48 21.59 -24.78
N THR A 112 1.86 22.80 -24.35
CA THR A 112 3.01 23.51 -24.94
C THR A 112 4.28 23.11 -24.20
N ILE A 113 5.24 22.49 -24.89
CA ILE A 113 6.52 22.05 -24.31
C ILE A 113 7.59 23.13 -24.55
N PRO A 114 8.10 23.79 -23.48
CA PRO A 114 9.13 24.82 -23.61
C PRO A 114 10.53 24.21 -23.79
N THR A 115 11.46 24.97 -24.37
CA THR A 115 12.89 24.67 -24.29
C THR A 115 13.40 25.00 -22.89
N LEU A 116 14.13 24.08 -22.25
CA LEU A 116 14.78 24.31 -20.96
C LEU A 116 15.89 25.37 -21.11
N GLY A 117 15.97 26.32 -20.19
CA GLY A 117 17.01 27.35 -20.23
C GLY A 117 18.38 26.82 -19.81
N THR A 118 19.43 27.55 -20.18
CA THR A 118 20.83 27.14 -19.97
C THR A 118 21.23 27.15 -18.50
N VAL A 119 22.13 26.23 -18.12
CA VAL A 119 22.66 26.08 -16.76
C VAL A 119 24.19 26.20 -16.81
N ASP A 120 24.72 27.32 -16.32
CA ASP A 120 26.17 27.60 -16.34
C ASP A 120 26.90 27.09 -15.07
N ALA A 121 26.15 26.90 -13.98
CA ALA A 121 26.62 26.36 -12.70
C ALA A 121 25.51 25.52 -12.03
N PRO A 122 25.83 24.58 -11.12
CA PRO A 122 24.81 23.77 -10.45
C PRO A 122 23.77 24.64 -9.73
N THR A 123 22.50 24.46 -10.07
CA THR A 123 21.36 25.10 -9.42
C THR A 123 21.29 24.71 -7.96
N THR A 124 21.15 25.69 -7.08
CA THR A 124 21.07 25.49 -5.64
C THR A 124 19.70 25.82 -5.07
N VAL A 125 19.36 25.22 -3.92
CA VAL A 125 18.11 25.51 -3.19
C VAL A 125 18.00 27.01 -2.87
N ALA A 126 19.11 27.66 -2.52
CA ALA A 126 19.15 29.07 -2.16
C ALA A 126 18.82 30.01 -3.32
N GLU A 127 19.10 29.60 -4.56
CA GLU A 127 18.75 30.37 -5.76
C GLU A 127 17.29 30.15 -6.16
N VAL A 128 16.74 28.96 -5.94
CA VAL A 128 15.40 28.57 -6.40
C VAL A 128 14.31 29.08 -5.44
N LEU A 129 14.51 28.93 -4.13
CA LEU A 129 13.49 29.25 -3.12
C LEU A 129 12.93 30.69 -3.23
N PRO A 130 13.76 31.75 -3.37
CA PRO A 130 13.25 33.11 -3.51
C PRO A 130 12.44 33.34 -4.78
N LEU A 131 12.69 32.55 -5.84
CA LEU A 131 12.01 32.68 -7.13
C LEU A 131 10.58 32.13 -7.11
N LEU A 132 10.23 31.26 -6.15
CA LEU A 132 8.88 30.70 -6.02
C LEU A 132 7.79 31.78 -5.89
N ALA A 133 8.11 32.90 -5.24
CA ALA A 133 7.16 34.01 -5.07
C ALA A 133 6.72 34.65 -6.39
N ALA A 134 7.53 34.53 -7.44
CA ALA A 134 7.26 35.05 -8.78
C ALA A 134 7.14 33.94 -9.83
N ALA A 135 7.01 32.67 -9.42
CA ALA A 135 6.96 31.52 -10.32
C ALA A 135 5.66 31.49 -11.14
N ASP A 136 5.74 30.95 -12.36
CA ASP A 136 4.61 30.74 -13.27
C ASP A 136 4.24 29.25 -13.33
N PRO A 137 3.23 28.80 -12.56
CA PRO A 137 2.81 27.41 -12.52
C PRO A 137 2.20 26.93 -13.86
N LYS A 138 1.82 27.83 -14.77
CA LYS A 138 1.27 27.42 -16.09
C LYS A 138 2.34 26.79 -16.98
N ARG A 139 3.62 27.12 -16.76
CA ARG A 139 4.76 26.50 -17.47
C ARG A 139 5.06 25.09 -16.97
N GLY A 140 4.61 24.75 -15.77
CA GLY A 140 4.95 23.51 -15.06
C GLY A 140 4.67 22.21 -15.83
N PRO A 141 3.49 21.98 -16.42
CA PRO A 141 3.22 20.75 -17.18
C PRO A 141 4.19 20.56 -18.36
N GLY A 142 4.45 21.64 -19.10
CA GLY A 142 5.40 21.63 -20.22
C GLY A 142 6.83 21.37 -19.74
N LEU A 143 7.25 21.99 -18.64
CA LEU A 143 8.57 21.79 -18.01
C LEU A 143 8.73 20.36 -17.47
N PHE A 144 7.68 19.79 -16.87
CA PHE A 144 7.63 18.41 -16.39
C PHE A 144 7.85 17.41 -17.53
N ASN A 145 7.31 17.71 -18.71
CA ASN A 145 7.54 16.93 -19.92
C ASN A 145 8.95 17.15 -20.49
N ALA A 146 9.37 18.40 -20.66
CA ALA A 146 10.67 18.78 -21.21
C ALA A 146 11.86 18.25 -20.38
N ALA A 147 11.72 18.21 -19.04
CA ALA A 147 12.71 17.67 -18.11
C ALA A 147 12.70 16.12 -18.04
N GLY A 148 11.79 15.46 -18.77
CA GLY A 148 11.67 14.01 -18.81
C GLY A 148 11.03 13.38 -17.57
N CYS A 149 10.49 14.18 -16.65
CA CYS A 149 9.89 13.68 -15.42
C CYS A 149 8.70 12.73 -15.70
N VAL A 150 7.93 13.02 -16.75
CA VAL A 150 6.80 12.22 -17.25
C VAL A 150 7.16 10.78 -17.64
N ALA A 151 8.44 10.50 -17.93
CA ALA A 151 8.91 9.16 -18.27
C ALA A 151 8.84 8.20 -17.08
N CYS A 152 8.92 8.72 -15.86
CA CYS A 152 8.96 7.93 -14.64
C CYS A 152 7.85 8.26 -13.65
N HIS A 153 7.40 9.51 -13.61
CA HIS A 153 6.42 9.99 -12.63
C HIS A 153 5.07 10.29 -13.27
N ARG A 154 4.01 10.06 -12.50
CA ARG A 154 2.65 10.50 -12.82
C ARG A 154 2.34 11.82 -12.11
N ALA A 155 1.64 12.72 -12.79
CA ALA A 155 1.07 13.93 -12.22
C ALA A 155 -0.29 14.19 -12.89
N GLY A 156 -1.38 13.99 -12.13
CA GLY A 156 -2.73 13.90 -12.66
C GLY A 156 -2.89 12.66 -13.55
N ASP A 157 -3.45 12.86 -14.74
CA ASP A 157 -3.65 11.81 -15.74
C ASP A 157 -2.44 11.60 -16.68
N GLU A 158 -1.36 12.37 -16.51
CA GLU A 158 -0.16 12.31 -17.36
C GLU A 158 1.01 11.60 -16.67
N GLY A 159 1.73 10.76 -17.42
CA GLY A 159 2.98 10.13 -16.96
C GLY A 159 2.90 8.63 -16.69
N ARG A 160 3.92 8.09 -16.02
CA ARG A 160 4.07 6.65 -15.72
C ARG A 160 4.23 6.42 -14.21
N ALA A 161 3.87 5.23 -13.74
CA ALA A 161 4.00 4.84 -12.33
C ALA A 161 5.26 4.01 -12.07
N ILE A 162 6.43 4.51 -12.52
CA ILE A 162 7.73 3.88 -12.24
C ILE A 162 8.31 4.46 -10.94
N GLY A 163 8.33 5.78 -10.84
CA GLY A 163 8.62 6.54 -9.62
C GLY A 163 7.35 6.93 -8.87
N PRO A 164 7.49 7.58 -7.70
CA PRO A 164 6.37 8.06 -6.90
C PRO A 164 5.37 8.90 -7.70
N ASP A 165 4.08 8.70 -7.42
CA ASP A 165 3.01 9.52 -7.98
C ASP A 165 3.01 10.94 -7.36
N LEU A 166 3.10 11.96 -8.21
CA LEU A 166 3.19 13.37 -7.86
C LEU A 166 1.84 14.10 -7.96
N SER A 167 0.75 13.40 -8.30
CA SER A 167 -0.59 13.99 -8.52
C SER A 167 -1.18 14.70 -7.31
N THR A 168 -0.66 14.43 -6.10
CA THR A 168 -1.03 15.15 -4.88
C THR A 168 0.22 15.60 -4.10
N LEU A 169 1.34 15.87 -4.80
CA LEU A 169 2.61 16.20 -4.16
C LEU A 169 2.50 17.43 -3.25
N GLY A 170 1.75 18.45 -3.68
CA GLY A 170 1.55 19.70 -2.95
C GLY A 170 0.79 19.56 -1.62
N ASP A 171 0.18 18.39 -1.37
CA ASP A 171 -0.43 18.07 -0.07
C ASP A 171 0.53 17.36 0.88
N ARG A 172 1.61 16.75 0.37
CA ARG A 172 2.49 15.85 1.12
C ARG A 172 3.87 16.44 1.43
N GLU A 173 4.34 17.37 0.60
CA GLU A 173 5.69 17.93 0.67
C GLU A 173 5.64 19.46 0.64
N ASP A 174 6.65 20.11 1.23
CA ASP A 174 6.89 21.53 1.03
C ASP A 174 7.83 21.79 -0.16
N ALA A 175 7.83 23.03 -0.65
CA ALA A 175 8.60 23.38 -1.84
C ALA A 175 10.13 23.22 -1.64
N ASP A 176 10.67 23.43 -0.42
CA ASP A 176 12.10 23.23 -0.13
C ASP A 176 12.46 21.74 -0.23
N SER A 177 11.65 20.85 0.34
CA SER A 177 11.80 19.40 0.25
C SER A 177 11.75 18.90 -1.20
N VAL A 178 10.79 19.40 -2.00
CA VAL A 178 10.67 19.05 -3.42
C VAL A 178 11.90 19.53 -4.21
N ILE A 179 12.35 20.77 -3.98
CA ILE A 179 13.56 21.31 -4.63
C ILE A 179 14.79 20.46 -4.27
N ARG A 180 14.98 20.12 -2.99
CA ARG A 180 16.09 19.27 -2.56
C ARG A 180 16.04 17.88 -3.19
N SER A 181 14.86 17.29 -3.29
CA SER A 181 14.66 15.97 -3.89
C SER A 181 14.96 15.97 -5.40
N ILE A 182 14.61 17.04 -6.11
CA ILE A 182 14.91 17.20 -7.54
C ILE A 182 16.42 17.44 -7.78
N LEU A 183 17.05 18.28 -6.94
CA LEU A 183 18.48 18.60 -7.07
C LEU A 183 19.38 17.46 -6.60
N ASN A 184 18.97 16.71 -5.57
CA ASN A 184 19.76 15.64 -4.97
C ASN A 184 18.92 14.41 -4.55
N PRO A 185 18.46 13.60 -5.51
CA PRO A 185 17.54 12.49 -5.27
C PRO A 185 18.13 11.32 -4.47
N ASN A 186 19.45 11.29 -4.24
CA ASN A 186 20.10 10.26 -3.42
C ASN A 186 20.13 10.60 -1.92
N GLN A 187 19.78 11.83 -1.52
CA GLN A 187 19.77 12.20 -0.10
C GLN A 187 18.62 11.57 0.68
N ILE A 188 17.45 11.44 0.05
CA ILE A 188 16.25 10.85 0.64
C ILE A 188 15.58 9.98 -0.42
N ILE A 189 15.55 8.66 -0.19
CA ILE A 189 14.93 7.69 -1.11
C ILE A 189 13.62 7.21 -0.49
N VAL A 190 12.51 7.45 -1.18
CA VAL A 190 11.18 6.98 -0.78
C VAL A 190 11.19 5.45 -0.70
N GLU A 191 10.69 4.89 0.41
CA GLU A 191 10.64 3.44 0.61
C GLU A 191 9.86 2.75 -0.52
N GLY A 192 10.38 1.64 -1.02
CA GLY A 192 9.83 0.93 -2.18
C GLY A 192 10.37 1.40 -3.53
N TYR A 193 10.98 2.59 -3.62
CA TYR A 193 11.52 3.16 -4.88
C TYR A 193 13.05 3.13 -4.99
N GLY A 194 13.73 2.53 -4.00
CA GLY A 194 15.17 2.27 -4.08
C GLY A 194 15.51 1.26 -5.16
N LEU A 195 16.63 1.48 -5.86
CA LEU A 195 17.05 0.60 -6.95
C LEU A 195 17.40 -0.80 -6.41
N LEU A 196 16.69 -1.80 -6.92
CA LEU A 196 16.91 -3.21 -6.62
C LEU A 196 17.76 -3.84 -7.71
N THR A 197 18.85 -4.49 -7.32
CA THR A 197 19.67 -5.31 -8.21
C THR A 197 19.48 -6.79 -7.88
N VAL A 198 19.27 -7.60 -8.91
CA VAL A 198 19.02 -9.03 -8.80
C VAL A 198 19.96 -9.76 -9.74
N ALA A 199 20.76 -10.68 -9.22
CA ALA A 199 21.55 -11.60 -10.02
C ALA A 199 20.93 -13.00 -9.94
N THR A 200 20.94 -13.74 -11.05
CA THR A 200 20.44 -15.10 -11.13
C THR A 200 21.59 -16.11 -11.29
N ARG A 201 21.31 -17.38 -11.00
CA ARG A 201 22.25 -18.51 -11.02
C ARG A 201 22.71 -18.87 -12.43
N ASP A 202 21.95 -18.49 -13.44
CA ASP A 202 22.28 -18.62 -14.87
C ASP A 202 23.12 -17.45 -15.42
N GLY A 203 23.54 -16.52 -14.55
CA GLY A 203 24.47 -15.44 -14.88
C GLY A 203 23.81 -14.14 -15.35
N ASN A 204 22.48 -14.03 -15.33
CA ASN A 204 21.79 -12.78 -15.69
C ASN A 204 21.76 -11.78 -14.52
N GLY A 205 21.74 -10.50 -14.86
CA GLY A 205 21.63 -9.39 -13.91
C GLY A 205 20.47 -8.46 -14.28
N PHE A 206 19.66 -8.10 -13.30
CA PHE A 206 18.51 -7.23 -13.46
C PHE A 206 18.62 -6.06 -12.49
N ALA A 207 18.16 -4.88 -12.92
CA ALA A 207 18.05 -3.68 -12.10
C ALA A 207 16.69 -3.03 -12.34
N GLY A 208 15.99 -2.68 -11.27
CA GLY A 208 14.66 -2.06 -11.33
C GLY A 208 14.13 -1.70 -9.95
N ILE A 209 12.92 -1.16 -9.92
CA ILE A 209 12.18 -0.81 -8.71
C ILE A 209 11.30 -2.00 -8.33
N PHE A 210 11.13 -2.27 -7.03
CA PHE A 210 10.27 -3.36 -6.58
C PHE A 210 8.81 -3.08 -6.93
N GLU A 211 8.14 -4.02 -7.60
CA GLU A 211 6.72 -3.90 -7.97
C GLU A 211 5.85 -4.73 -7.03
N SER A 212 6.13 -6.03 -6.99
CA SER A 212 5.41 -7.03 -6.20
C SER A 212 6.25 -8.30 -6.06
N GLU A 213 5.88 -9.19 -5.15
CA GLU A 213 6.55 -10.48 -5.00
C GLU A 213 5.53 -11.56 -4.64
N THR A 214 5.68 -12.73 -5.26
CA THR A 214 4.89 -13.94 -4.98
C THR A 214 5.81 -15.02 -4.39
N ASP A 215 5.25 -16.20 -4.11
CA ASP A 215 6.03 -17.39 -3.73
C ASP A 215 7.04 -17.81 -4.81
N ARG A 216 6.70 -17.57 -6.09
CA ARG A 216 7.50 -18.04 -7.23
C ARG A 216 8.33 -16.93 -7.86
N THR A 217 7.82 -15.71 -7.92
CA THR A 217 8.43 -14.63 -8.70
C THR A 217 8.66 -13.37 -7.89
N LEU A 218 9.79 -12.72 -8.14
CA LEU A 218 10.05 -11.34 -7.77
C LEU A 218 9.77 -10.47 -8.99
N ASN A 219 8.79 -9.56 -8.91
CA ASN A 219 8.48 -8.63 -9.99
C ASN A 219 9.17 -7.29 -9.72
N ILE A 220 9.90 -6.79 -10.71
CA ILE A 220 10.51 -5.47 -10.67
C ILE A 220 10.11 -4.67 -11.90
N VAL A 221 9.87 -3.37 -11.75
CA VAL A 221 9.71 -2.44 -12.87
C VAL A 221 11.09 -1.89 -13.23
N GLN A 222 11.56 -2.15 -14.43
CA GLN A 222 12.81 -1.60 -14.92
C GLN A 222 12.65 -0.11 -15.29
N LEU A 223 13.76 0.60 -15.43
CA LEU A 223 13.76 2.05 -15.73
C LEU A 223 13.24 2.38 -17.14
N ASN A 224 13.11 1.38 -18.01
CA ASN A 224 12.43 1.51 -19.31
C ASN A 224 10.89 1.33 -19.21
N GLY A 225 10.37 1.01 -18.02
CA GLY A 225 8.96 0.73 -17.73
C GLY A 225 8.55 -0.75 -17.87
N GLU A 226 9.46 -1.65 -18.24
CA GLU A 226 9.19 -3.08 -18.40
C GLU A 226 9.14 -3.77 -17.02
N SER A 227 8.01 -4.41 -16.69
CA SER A 227 7.91 -5.28 -15.52
C SER A 227 8.52 -6.64 -15.84
N ILE A 228 9.53 -7.06 -15.07
CA ILE A 228 10.17 -8.37 -15.19
C ILE A 228 9.81 -9.23 -13.98
N ALA A 229 9.26 -10.41 -14.25
CA ALA A 229 9.08 -11.46 -13.26
C ALA A 229 10.32 -12.39 -13.24
N ILE A 230 11.05 -12.38 -12.12
CA ILE A 230 12.25 -13.20 -11.91
C ILE A 230 11.87 -14.39 -11.03
N ASP A 231 12.04 -15.62 -11.52
CA ASP A 231 11.77 -16.82 -10.72
C ASP A 231 12.76 -16.87 -9.53
N LYS A 232 12.24 -16.87 -8.31
CA LYS A 232 13.03 -16.78 -7.07
C LYS A 232 13.98 -17.96 -6.92
N SER A 233 13.62 -19.12 -7.46
CA SER A 233 14.51 -20.29 -7.49
C SER A 233 15.74 -20.10 -8.37
N THR A 234 15.74 -19.09 -9.24
CA THR A 234 16.90 -18.72 -10.07
C THR A 234 17.75 -17.63 -9.42
N ILE A 235 17.27 -16.91 -8.40
CA ILE A 235 17.99 -15.77 -7.80
C ILE A 235 19.19 -16.26 -6.98
N SER A 236 20.38 -15.79 -7.35
CA SER A 236 21.64 -16.01 -6.63
C SER A 236 21.95 -14.88 -5.65
N SER A 237 21.59 -13.64 -5.97
CA SER A 237 21.70 -12.51 -5.04
C SER A 237 20.66 -11.42 -5.34
N ARG A 238 20.24 -10.71 -4.28
CA ARG A 238 19.35 -9.56 -4.34
C ARG A 238 19.92 -8.48 -3.41
N ARG A 239 20.08 -7.25 -3.90
CA ARG A 239 20.58 -6.11 -3.12
C ARG A 239 19.79 -4.85 -3.45
N ASN A 240 19.32 -4.16 -2.41
CA ASN A 240 18.88 -2.78 -2.53
C ASN A 240 20.13 -1.90 -2.44
N ILE A 241 20.45 -1.15 -3.50
CA ILE A 241 21.73 -0.43 -3.60
C ILE A 241 21.68 0.98 -3.02
N HIS A 242 20.61 1.34 -2.30
CA HIS A 242 20.43 2.65 -1.65
C HIS A 242 20.81 3.84 -2.57
N GLN A 243 20.43 3.69 -3.84
CA GLN A 243 20.62 4.68 -4.89
C GLN A 243 19.27 4.93 -5.55
N SER A 244 18.94 6.20 -5.74
CA SER A 244 17.75 6.61 -6.48
C SER A 244 17.98 6.41 -7.98
N PRO A 245 17.00 5.85 -8.70
CA PRO A 245 17.03 5.83 -10.15
C PRO A 245 16.68 7.18 -10.79
N MET A 246 16.20 8.15 -10.00
CA MET A 246 15.97 9.52 -10.47
C MET A 246 17.32 10.23 -10.67
N PRO A 247 17.58 10.86 -11.84
CA PRO A 247 18.79 11.63 -12.06
C PRO A 247 18.76 12.93 -11.24
N ALA A 248 19.95 13.43 -10.89
CA ALA A 248 20.07 14.76 -10.28
C ALA A 248 19.85 15.85 -11.34
N TYR A 249 19.07 16.88 -11.00
CA TYR A 249 18.72 17.97 -11.92
C TYR A 249 19.43 19.30 -11.61
N ASP A 250 20.41 19.30 -10.71
CA ASP A 250 21.25 20.48 -10.41
C ASP A 250 21.94 21.06 -11.64
N ARG A 251 22.20 20.25 -12.67
CA ARG A 251 22.73 20.72 -13.96
C ARG A 251 21.74 20.62 -15.13
N GLY A 252 20.52 20.17 -14.87
CA GLY A 252 19.48 19.96 -15.89
C GLY A 252 18.39 21.02 -15.93
N LEU A 253 18.21 21.76 -14.82
CA LEU A 253 17.21 22.82 -14.70
C LEU A 253 17.86 24.06 -14.11
N ASN A 254 17.71 25.21 -14.76
CA ASN A 254 18.12 26.49 -14.17
C ASN A 254 17.17 26.87 -13.01
N PRO A 255 17.54 27.84 -12.15
CA PRO A 255 16.74 28.20 -10.99
C PRO A 255 15.30 28.62 -11.33
N ARG A 256 15.09 29.29 -12.48
CA ARG A 256 13.78 29.78 -12.87
C ARG A 256 12.85 28.67 -13.35
N ASP A 257 13.34 27.79 -14.22
CA ASP A 257 12.57 26.66 -14.72
C ASP A 257 12.25 25.67 -13.59
N LEU A 258 13.17 25.46 -12.64
CA LEU A 258 12.90 24.65 -11.46
C LEU A 258 11.85 25.30 -10.55
N ALA A 259 11.89 26.63 -10.35
CA ALA A 259 10.87 27.33 -9.56
C ALA A 259 9.47 27.24 -10.20
N ASP A 260 9.36 27.39 -11.53
CA ASP A 260 8.09 27.28 -12.26
C ASP A 260 7.54 25.85 -12.25
N LEU A 261 8.41 24.84 -12.40
CA LEU A 261 8.05 23.44 -12.25
C LEU A 261 7.55 23.11 -10.84
N VAL A 262 8.29 23.54 -9.81
CA VAL A 262 7.93 23.28 -8.41
C VAL A 262 6.64 24.01 -8.03
N ALA A 263 6.44 25.25 -8.47
CA ALA A 263 5.19 25.98 -8.23
C ALA A 263 3.97 25.23 -8.75
N TRP A 264 4.08 24.58 -9.92
CA TRP A 264 3.02 23.73 -10.46
C TRP A 264 2.88 22.39 -9.71
N LEU A 265 3.99 21.75 -9.35
CA LEU A 265 3.97 20.52 -8.55
C LEU A 265 3.30 20.74 -7.18
N MET A 266 3.52 21.91 -6.57
CA MET A 266 2.87 22.33 -5.32
C MET A 266 1.36 22.61 -5.46
N MET A 267 0.86 22.74 -6.70
CA MET A 267 -0.57 22.80 -7.02
C MET A 267 -1.17 21.43 -7.31
N GLN A 268 -0.36 20.38 -7.47
CA GLN A 268 -0.85 19.01 -7.56
C GLN A 268 -1.35 18.60 -6.18
N ARG A 269 -2.65 18.75 -5.99
CA ARG A 269 -3.36 18.54 -4.72
C ARG A 269 -4.62 17.74 -5.01
N ALA A 270 -5.13 17.02 -4.03
CA ALA A 270 -6.42 16.37 -4.14
C ALA A 270 -7.50 17.40 -4.51
N LEU A 271 -8.32 17.08 -5.51
CA LEU A 271 -9.45 17.95 -5.88
C LEU A 271 -10.38 18.14 -4.66
N PRO A 272 -10.87 19.36 -4.39
CA PRO A 272 -11.88 19.56 -3.36
C PRO A 272 -13.14 18.76 -3.74
N ALA A 273 -13.58 17.86 -2.86
CA ALA A 273 -14.81 17.13 -3.05
C ALA A 273 -16.01 18.12 -3.05
N GLY A 274 -16.68 18.34 -4.19
CA GLY A 274 -17.89 19.17 -4.19
C GLY A 274 -18.69 19.25 -5.50
N ALA A 275 -19.85 18.60 -5.50
CA ALA A 275 -21.20 18.99 -6.02
C ALA A 275 -21.99 17.68 -6.25
N ALA A 276 -23.17 17.34 -5.73
CA ALA A 276 -24.22 17.88 -4.84
C ALA A 276 -25.22 16.67 -4.67
N LEU A 277 -25.96 16.40 -3.60
CA LEU A 277 -27.05 17.18 -2.99
C LEU A 277 -27.43 16.65 -1.58
N SER A 278 -27.74 17.63 -0.72
CA SER A 278 -28.72 17.64 0.39
C SER A 278 -28.46 16.87 1.69
N ALA A 279 -28.08 17.64 2.71
CA ALA A 279 -28.34 17.37 4.12
C ALA A 279 -29.84 17.52 4.47
N PRO A 280 -30.26 17.07 5.65
CA PRO A 280 -30.67 18.07 6.64
C PRO A 280 -29.89 17.97 7.96
N ALA A 281 -29.89 19.09 8.67
CA ALA A 281 -29.14 19.37 9.89
C ALA A 281 -29.78 18.80 11.17
N ARG A 282 -28.93 18.48 12.16
CA ARG A 282 -29.13 18.85 13.57
C ARG A 282 -27.80 18.82 14.33
N PRO A 283 -27.38 19.88 15.04
CA PRO A 283 -26.32 19.75 16.02
C PRO A 283 -26.91 19.09 17.28
N ALA A 284 -26.34 17.96 17.71
CA ALA A 284 -26.54 17.52 19.09
C ALA A 284 -25.55 18.30 19.95
N SER A 285 -26.10 19.16 20.81
CA SER A 285 -25.36 20.01 21.74
C SER A 285 -24.60 19.14 22.75
N LEU A 286 -23.35 19.51 23.03
CA LEU A 286 -22.53 18.96 24.11
C LEU A 286 -23.22 19.23 25.46
N THR A 287 -23.77 18.21 26.10
CA THR A 287 -23.89 18.21 27.56
C THR A 287 -22.55 17.78 28.13
N ALA A 288 -21.92 18.66 28.93
CA ALA A 288 -20.72 18.32 29.69
C ALA A 288 -20.98 17.02 30.47
N PRO A 289 -20.18 15.95 30.28
CA PRO A 289 -20.39 14.72 31.01
C PRO A 289 -20.05 14.92 32.49
N ALA A 290 -20.84 14.30 33.38
CA ALA A 290 -20.49 14.15 34.79
C ALA A 290 -19.13 13.44 34.97
N ASP A 291 -18.54 13.52 36.16
CA ASP A 291 -17.30 12.81 36.50
C ASP A 291 -17.39 11.32 36.09
N HIS A 292 -16.36 10.82 35.40
CA HIS A 292 -16.26 9.45 34.86
C HIS A 292 -17.18 9.08 33.68
N ALA A 293 -17.78 10.04 32.97
CA ALA A 293 -18.56 9.74 31.77
C ALA A 293 -17.76 9.87 30.46
N PHE A 294 -18.06 8.99 29.50
CA PHE A 294 -17.64 9.16 28.11
C PHE A 294 -18.43 10.29 27.46
N GLY A 295 -17.76 11.05 26.60
CA GLY A 295 -18.36 12.01 25.68
C GLY A 295 -17.86 11.75 24.26
N TRP A 296 -18.65 12.13 23.26
CA TRP A 296 -18.26 12.00 21.88
C TRP A 296 -18.83 13.14 21.03
N GLU A 297 -18.15 13.45 19.93
CA GLU A 297 -18.55 14.44 18.93
C GLU A 297 -18.32 13.85 17.54
N LEU A 298 -19.40 13.75 16.75
CA LEU A 298 -19.30 13.33 15.36
C LEU A 298 -19.00 14.54 14.46
N LYS A 299 -17.86 14.49 13.78
CA LYS A 299 -17.41 15.46 12.77
C LYS A 299 -17.58 14.87 11.37
N PRO A 300 -17.43 15.68 10.29
CA PRO A 300 -17.60 15.19 8.92
C PRO A 300 -16.68 14.03 8.50
N ASP A 301 -15.56 13.85 9.20
CA ASP A 301 -14.47 12.94 8.84
C ASP A 301 -14.04 11.99 9.97
N ARG A 302 -14.47 12.26 11.21
CA ARG A 302 -14.06 11.52 12.41
C ARG A 302 -15.09 11.57 13.53
N LEU A 303 -15.01 10.62 14.45
CA LEU A 303 -15.67 10.62 15.76
C LEU A 303 -14.62 10.95 16.82
N SER A 304 -14.70 12.13 17.42
CA SER A 304 -13.84 12.53 18.55
C SER A 304 -14.41 11.99 19.85
N ILE A 305 -13.56 11.40 20.70
CA ILE A 305 -13.94 10.69 21.92
C ILE A 305 -13.22 11.31 23.11
N ALA A 306 -13.95 11.52 24.20
CA ALA A 306 -13.45 12.03 25.47
C ALA A 306 -13.92 11.16 26.65
N HIS A 307 -13.19 11.21 27.75
CA HIS A 307 -13.58 10.58 29.01
C HIS A 307 -13.22 11.50 30.18
N ALA A 308 -14.17 11.75 31.09
CA ALA A 308 -13.99 12.66 32.23
C ALA A 308 -13.45 14.05 31.80
N GLY A 309 -13.99 14.59 30.70
CA GLY A 309 -13.60 15.90 30.15
C GLY A 309 -12.22 15.95 29.47
N ARG A 310 -11.47 14.83 29.41
CA ARG A 310 -10.18 14.75 28.73
C ARG A 310 -10.29 14.06 27.37
N PRO A 311 -9.52 14.45 26.36
CA PRO A 311 -9.44 13.72 25.11
C PRO A 311 -9.02 12.26 25.35
N LEU A 312 -9.78 11.32 24.80
CA LEU A 312 -9.37 9.92 24.70
C LEU A 312 -8.71 9.68 23.35
N GLY A 313 -9.29 10.18 22.26
CA GLY A 313 -8.73 10.12 20.90
C GLY A 313 -9.82 10.17 19.84
N ASP A 314 -9.45 9.90 18.58
CA ASP A 314 -10.37 9.97 17.45
C ASP A 314 -10.49 8.62 16.74
N TYR A 315 -11.70 8.27 16.28
CA TYR A 315 -11.91 7.29 15.21
C TYR A 315 -12.10 8.05 13.89
N VAL A 316 -11.10 8.02 13.03
CA VAL A 316 -11.12 8.68 11.73
C VAL A 316 -11.65 7.71 10.69
N PHE A 317 -12.72 8.10 10.00
CA PHE A 317 -13.34 7.28 8.95
C PHE A 317 -13.21 7.90 7.56
N ARG A 318 -12.72 9.14 7.47
CA ARG A 318 -12.31 9.78 6.23
C ARG A 318 -11.03 10.55 6.49
N ASP A 319 -9.97 10.18 5.79
CA ASP A 319 -8.68 10.85 5.85
C ASP A 319 -8.15 11.02 4.41
N PRO A 320 -7.55 12.17 4.08
CA PRO A 320 -7.03 12.40 2.73
C PRO A 320 -5.83 11.51 2.37
N GLU A 321 -5.07 11.02 3.35
CA GLU A 321 -3.81 10.30 3.13
C GLU A 321 -3.86 8.84 3.61
N VAL A 322 -4.61 8.58 4.69
CA VAL A 322 -4.83 7.23 5.21
C VAL A 322 -6.13 6.68 4.61
N LEU A 323 -6.00 5.85 3.57
CA LEU A 323 -7.14 5.37 2.79
C LEU A 323 -7.95 4.26 3.48
N ARG A 324 -8.01 4.28 4.81
CA ARG A 324 -8.73 3.33 5.63
C ARG A 324 -9.12 3.92 7.00
N PRO A 325 -10.23 3.49 7.60
CA PRO A 325 -10.60 3.91 8.94
C PRO A 325 -9.61 3.43 9.99
N HIS A 326 -9.36 4.26 10.99
CA HIS A 326 -8.37 4.01 12.02
C HIS A 326 -8.67 4.82 13.29
N PHE A 327 -8.03 4.46 14.41
CA PHE A 327 -7.94 5.33 15.57
C PHE A 327 -6.60 6.06 15.60
N GLN A 328 -6.59 7.27 16.13
CA GLN A 328 -5.40 8.08 16.32
C GLN A 328 -5.48 8.87 17.63
N ASN A 329 -4.34 9.42 18.06
CA ASN A 329 -4.26 10.29 19.25
C ASN A 329 -4.85 9.63 20.51
N LEU A 330 -4.63 8.33 20.71
CA LEU A 330 -5.21 7.62 21.84
C LEU A 330 -4.43 7.93 23.13
N HIS A 331 -5.17 8.12 24.22
CA HIS A 331 -4.67 8.41 25.55
C HIS A 331 -5.11 7.35 26.56
N ALA A 332 -4.27 7.09 27.55
CA ALA A 332 -4.64 6.31 28.73
C ALA A 332 -5.46 7.19 29.73
N PRO A 333 -6.09 6.62 30.78
CA PRO A 333 -6.98 7.38 31.67
C PRO A 333 -6.38 8.62 32.33
N SER A 334 -5.07 8.64 32.58
CA SER A 334 -4.38 9.81 33.10
C SER A 334 -4.27 10.98 32.12
N GLY A 335 -4.63 10.77 30.85
CA GLY A 335 -4.44 11.73 29.76
C GLY A 335 -3.05 11.68 29.15
N VAL A 336 -2.22 10.68 29.46
CA VAL A 336 -0.97 10.46 28.72
C VAL A 336 -1.25 9.83 27.37
N GLN A 337 -0.61 10.36 26.33
CA GLN A 337 -0.75 9.88 24.97
C GLN A 337 0.02 8.57 24.78
N VAL A 338 -0.63 7.53 24.25
CA VAL A 338 -0.05 6.19 24.10
C VAL A 338 0.06 5.71 22.65
N THR A 339 -0.71 6.27 21.72
CA THR A 339 -0.50 6.05 20.27
C THR A 339 0.05 7.29 19.58
N ARG A 340 0.65 7.12 18.40
CA ARG A 340 1.22 8.23 17.63
C ARG A 340 0.15 9.25 17.23
N ARG A 341 0.57 10.50 17.06
CA ARG A 341 -0.25 11.54 16.44
C ARG A 341 -0.36 11.32 14.95
N HIS A 342 -1.54 11.60 14.40
CA HIS A 342 -1.71 11.68 12.96
C HIS A 342 -2.50 12.96 12.61
N PRO A 343 -1.92 13.87 11.80
CA PRO A 343 -0.54 13.84 11.30
C PRO A 343 0.50 13.91 12.44
N PRO A 344 1.75 13.44 12.23
CA PRO A 344 2.82 13.59 13.22
C PRO A 344 3.06 15.07 13.53
N ALA A 345 3.26 15.42 14.81
CA ALA A 345 3.59 16.80 15.17
C ALA A 345 5.10 16.98 15.35
N GLU A 346 5.54 18.21 15.64
CA GLU A 346 6.96 18.51 15.89
C GLU A 346 7.54 17.57 16.97
N GLY A 347 8.70 17.00 16.66
CA GLY A 347 9.40 16.01 17.48
C GLY A 347 8.93 14.56 17.31
N ASP A 348 7.83 14.31 16.58
CA ASP A 348 7.49 12.94 16.18
C ASP A 348 8.31 12.52 14.95
N ALA A 349 8.64 11.24 14.90
CA ALA A 349 9.18 10.67 13.66
C ALA A 349 8.14 10.83 12.55
N THR A 350 8.56 11.12 11.32
CA THR A 350 7.70 11.29 10.13
C THR A 350 7.64 10.03 9.27
N ASP A 351 8.38 8.99 9.64
CA ASP A 351 8.42 7.72 8.93
C ASP A 351 7.02 7.11 8.83
N HIS A 352 6.65 6.66 7.63
CA HIS A 352 5.39 5.95 7.38
C HIS A 352 4.15 6.71 7.90
N ALA A 353 4.16 8.05 7.90
CA ALA A 353 3.11 8.89 8.52
C ALA A 353 1.70 8.57 8.04
N THR A 354 1.56 8.23 6.76
CA THR A 354 0.29 7.88 6.10
C THR A 354 -0.08 6.39 6.23
N MET A 355 0.85 5.55 6.70
CA MET A 355 0.62 4.11 6.88
C MET A 355 0.42 3.72 8.35
N HIS A 356 0.94 4.50 9.30
CA HIS A 356 0.95 4.14 10.72
C HIS A 356 0.28 5.24 11.58
N PRO A 357 -1.06 5.42 11.47
CA PRO A 357 -1.76 6.57 12.05
C PRO A 357 -2.07 6.46 13.56
N GLY A 358 -1.87 5.29 14.15
CA GLY A 358 -2.25 5.03 15.54
C GLY A 358 -2.64 3.57 15.71
N VAL A 359 -3.93 3.24 15.58
CA VAL A 359 -4.45 1.86 15.59
C VAL A 359 -5.27 1.62 14.33
N TRP A 360 -4.98 0.56 13.58
CA TRP A 360 -5.69 0.24 12.35
C TRP A 360 -5.82 -1.26 12.14
N LEU A 361 -6.78 -1.65 11.30
CA LEU A 361 -6.90 -3.01 10.77
C LEU A 361 -6.68 -2.93 9.25
N ALA A 362 -5.61 -3.55 8.76
CA ALA A 362 -5.29 -3.53 7.34
C ALA A 362 -4.62 -4.81 6.87
N PHE A 363 -4.56 -4.99 5.56
CA PHE A 363 -4.09 -6.21 4.92
C PHE A 363 -3.21 -5.82 3.73
N GLY A 364 -1.93 -6.19 3.77
CA GLY A 364 -0.99 -5.98 2.69
C GLY A 364 -1.23 -6.83 1.45
N ASP A 365 -2.05 -7.89 1.55
CA ASP A 365 -2.44 -8.72 0.40
C ASP A 365 -3.80 -9.40 0.63
N ILE A 366 -4.82 -8.92 -0.09
CA ILE A 366 -6.07 -9.66 -0.34
C ILE A 366 -6.29 -9.72 -1.85
N ASN A 367 -6.20 -10.92 -2.45
CA ASN A 367 -6.30 -11.10 -3.90
C ASN A 367 -5.31 -10.22 -4.70
N GLY A 368 -4.13 -9.89 -4.14
CA GLY A 368 -3.15 -8.99 -4.74
C GLY A 368 -3.35 -7.50 -4.43
N GLU A 369 -4.42 -7.13 -3.70
CA GLU A 369 -4.69 -5.75 -3.28
C GLU A 369 -4.07 -5.44 -1.92
N ASP A 370 -3.39 -4.28 -1.84
CA ASP A 370 -2.68 -3.83 -0.63
C ASP A 370 -3.41 -2.64 0.02
N PHE A 371 -4.09 -2.91 1.12
CA PHE A 371 -4.78 -1.91 1.95
C PHE A 371 -3.90 -1.35 3.06
N TRP A 372 -2.71 -1.92 3.31
CA TRP A 372 -1.79 -1.47 4.34
C TRP A 372 -0.97 -0.26 3.88
N ARG A 373 -0.44 -0.34 2.65
CA ARG A 373 0.38 0.69 2.01
C ARG A 373 -0.44 1.70 1.22
N ASN A 374 -1.75 1.75 1.46
CA ASN A 374 -2.72 2.64 0.81
C ASN A 374 -2.72 2.53 -0.73
N LYS A 375 -2.48 1.33 -1.30
CA LYS A 375 -2.65 1.12 -2.75
C LYS A 375 -4.13 0.94 -3.09
N ALA A 376 -4.78 0.05 -2.36
CA ALA A 376 -6.23 -0.11 -2.33
C ALA A 376 -6.82 0.67 -1.12
N ARG A 377 -8.15 0.83 -1.09
CA ARG A 377 -8.82 1.67 -0.07
C ARG A 377 -9.97 0.97 0.64
N MET A 378 -10.15 1.30 1.91
CA MET A 378 -11.32 0.93 2.70
C MET A 378 -12.20 2.16 2.85
N GLU A 379 -13.27 2.25 2.07
CA GLU A 379 -14.17 3.41 2.06
C GLU A 379 -15.21 3.27 3.15
N HIS A 380 -15.33 4.28 4.02
CA HIS A 380 -16.40 4.32 5.00
C HIS A 380 -17.76 4.52 4.31
N VAL A 381 -18.68 3.58 4.55
CA VAL A 381 -20.03 3.62 3.99
C VAL A 381 -20.98 4.29 4.97
N ALA A 382 -21.04 3.82 6.22
CA ALA A 382 -21.92 4.36 7.24
C ALA A 382 -21.57 3.90 8.66
N PHE A 383 -22.04 4.64 9.65
CA PHE A 383 -22.32 4.10 10.99
C PHE A 383 -23.55 3.19 10.89
N THR A 384 -23.39 1.92 11.24
CA THR A 384 -24.48 0.94 11.30
C THR A 384 -25.13 0.89 12.68
N VAL A 385 -24.42 1.39 13.69
CA VAL A 385 -24.93 1.72 15.02
C VAL A 385 -24.27 3.05 15.38
N GLU A 386 -25.09 4.05 15.68
CA GLU A 386 -24.61 5.37 16.13
C GLU A 386 -23.82 5.26 17.44
N PRO A 387 -22.88 6.19 17.70
CA PRO A 387 -22.19 6.26 18.97
C PRO A 387 -23.16 6.44 20.14
N ASP A 388 -23.06 5.57 21.13
CA ASP A 388 -23.90 5.58 22.32
C ASP A 388 -23.08 5.26 23.57
N VAL A 389 -23.45 5.91 24.68
CA VAL A 389 -22.83 5.72 25.99
C VAL A 389 -23.85 5.12 26.94
N ALA A 390 -23.65 3.85 27.30
CA ALA A 390 -24.51 3.13 28.23
C ALA A 390 -23.67 2.33 29.22
N GLY A 391 -24.05 2.35 30.50
CA GLY A 391 -23.38 1.57 31.54
C GLY A 391 -21.88 1.87 31.71
N GLY A 392 -21.47 3.11 31.49
CA GLY A 392 -20.05 3.51 31.57
C GLY A 392 -19.19 2.97 30.42
N ARG A 393 -19.79 2.66 29.27
CA ARG A 393 -19.12 2.16 28.06
C ARG A 393 -19.61 2.92 26.83
N LEU A 394 -18.68 3.34 25.98
CA LEU A 394 -18.97 3.87 24.65
C LEU A 394 -19.02 2.72 23.64
N THR A 395 -20.03 2.70 22.78
CA THR A 395 -20.15 1.73 21.68
C THR A 395 -20.57 2.39 20.38
N PHE A 396 -20.11 1.86 19.25
CA PHE A 396 -20.57 2.22 17.91
C PHE A 396 -20.24 1.11 16.92
N ALA A 397 -20.81 1.15 15.72
CA ALA A 397 -20.48 0.19 14.67
C ALA A 397 -20.43 0.87 13.30
N THR A 398 -19.54 0.41 12.43
CA THR A 398 -19.34 0.94 11.08
C THR A 398 -19.38 -0.14 10.02
N ARG A 399 -19.73 0.25 8.79
CA ARG A 399 -19.54 -0.56 7.59
C ARG A 399 -18.61 0.19 6.65
N ASN A 400 -17.63 -0.54 6.11
CA ASN A 400 -16.69 -0.05 5.13
C ASN A 400 -16.69 -0.99 3.92
N GLN A 401 -16.38 -0.45 2.74
CA GLN A 401 -16.17 -1.20 1.50
C GLN A 401 -14.68 -1.31 1.24
N LEU A 402 -14.17 -2.52 1.06
CA LEU A 402 -12.83 -2.76 0.53
C LEU A 402 -12.92 -2.63 -0.99
N VAL A 403 -12.22 -1.64 -1.54
CA VAL A 403 -12.21 -1.30 -2.96
C VAL A 403 -10.79 -1.51 -3.50
N ALA A 404 -10.68 -2.33 -4.54
CA ALA A 404 -9.44 -2.65 -5.24
C ALA A 404 -8.88 -1.42 -6.00
N GLN A 405 -7.64 -1.52 -6.45
CA GLN A 405 -6.97 -0.44 -7.20
C GLN A 405 -7.69 -0.07 -8.51
N ASP A 406 -8.37 -1.03 -9.14
CA ASP A 406 -9.19 -0.83 -10.34
C ASP A 406 -10.60 -0.28 -10.03
N ALA A 407 -10.83 0.14 -8.78
CA ALA A 407 -12.11 0.59 -8.24
C ALA A 407 -13.20 -0.49 -8.14
N ALA A 408 -12.89 -1.77 -8.35
CA ALA A 408 -13.84 -2.85 -8.14
C ALA A 408 -14.08 -3.10 -6.64
N PRO A 409 -15.34 -3.33 -6.22
CA PRO A 409 -15.62 -3.77 -4.86
C PRO A 409 -15.06 -5.19 -4.64
N LEU A 410 -14.33 -5.38 -3.54
CA LEU A 410 -13.71 -6.64 -3.18
C LEU A 410 -14.45 -7.34 -2.03
N ALA A 411 -14.78 -6.58 -1.00
CA ALA A 411 -15.41 -7.10 0.21
C ALA A 411 -16.08 -5.98 1.03
N SER A 412 -17.00 -6.35 1.91
CA SER A 412 -17.47 -5.46 2.98
C SER A 412 -16.77 -5.78 4.30
N LEU A 413 -16.44 -4.75 5.08
CA LEU A 413 -15.91 -4.83 6.44
C LEU A 413 -16.89 -4.16 7.40
N SER A 414 -17.58 -4.96 8.21
CA SER A 414 -18.40 -4.46 9.31
C SER A 414 -17.61 -4.52 10.61
N SER A 415 -17.48 -3.39 11.30
CA SER A 415 -16.75 -3.28 12.57
C SER A 415 -17.66 -2.85 13.71
N ARG A 416 -17.49 -3.47 14.89
CA ARG A 416 -18.13 -3.04 16.15
C ARG A 416 -17.04 -2.67 17.14
N PHE A 417 -17.24 -1.52 17.79
CA PHE A 417 -16.30 -0.95 18.72
C PHE A 417 -16.93 -0.80 20.09
N ALA A 418 -16.14 -1.05 21.13
CA ALA A 418 -16.50 -0.76 22.49
C ALA A 418 -15.29 -0.19 23.24
N ILE A 419 -15.52 0.85 24.03
CA ILE A 419 -14.49 1.45 24.90
C ILE A 419 -15.06 1.53 26.32
N ALA A 420 -14.34 0.96 27.27
CA ALA A 420 -14.70 1.00 28.68
C ALA A 420 -13.45 1.17 29.56
N PRO A 421 -13.57 1.74 30.78
CA PRO A 421 -12.52 1.66 31.78
C PRO A 421 -12.18 0.20 32.10
N TRP A 422 -10.89 -0.06 32.31
CA TRP A 422 -10.35 -1.33 32.78
C TRP A 422 -9.56 -1.07 34.06
N GLY A 423 -10.26 -1.16 35.20
CA GLY A 423 -9.77 -0.58 36.45
C GLY A 423 -9.56 0.93 36.34
N ASP A 424 -8.70 1.48 37.20
CA ASP A 424 -8.48 2.93 37.30
C ASP A 424 -7.39 3.45 36.34
N HIS A 425 -6.67 2.54 35.68
CA HIS A 425 -5.39 2.85 35.03
C HIS A 425 -5.31 2.38 33.57
N ALA A 426 -6.39 1.81 33.03
CA ALA A 426 -6.45 1.48 31.61
C ALA A 426 -7.83 1.72 31.00
N PHE A 427 -7.86 1.89 29.68
CA PHE A 427 -9.07 1.68 28.88
C PHE A 427 -8.94 0.38 28.10
N LEU A 428 -10.04 -0.37 28.00
CA LEU A 428 -10.20 -1.48 27.07
C LEU A 428 -10.94 -0.99 25.82
N LEU A 429 -10.25 -1.03 24.68
CA LEU A 429 -10.83 -0.84 23.35
C LEU A 429 -11.00 -2.20 22.68
N THR A 430 -12.24 -2.65 22.48
CA THR A 430 -12.57 -3.86 21.72
C THR A 430 -12.93 -3.49 20.29
N TRP A 431 -12.30 -4.15 19.30
CA TRP A 431 -12.62 -4.07 17.88
C TRP A 431 -12.99 -5.46 17.36
N GLU A 432 -14.27 -5.67 17.09
CA GLU A 432 -14.76 -6.86 16.37
C GLU A 432 -14.98 -6.54 14.90
N ALA A 433 -14.40 -7.32 14.01
CA ALA A 433 -14.50 -7.15 12.55
C ALA A 433 -15.15 -8.38 11.89
N GLU A 434 -15.97 -8.13 10.88
CA GLU A 434 -16.52 -9.15 9.99
C GLU A 434 -16.27 -8.73 8.54
N ILE A 435 -15.51 -9.56 7.82
CA ILE A 435 -15.15 -9.34 6.41
C ILE A 435 -15.92 -10.33 5.56
N ARG A 436 -16.70 -9.83 4.60
CA ARG A 436 -17.50 -10.63 3.68
C ARG A 436 -17.07 -10.40 2.24
N PRO A 437 -16.72 -11.46 1.48
CA PRO A 437 -16.38 -11.33 0.07
C PRO A 437 -17.55 -10.81 -0.77
N GLU A 438 -17.24 -10.05 -1.82
CA GLU A 438 -18.23 -9.60 -2.82
C GLU A 438 -17.92 -10.20 -4.19
N GLY A 439 -18.81 -11.06 -4.69
CA GLY A 439 -18.75 -11.63 -6.03
C GLY A 439 -17.68 -12.71 -6.27
N ARG A 440 -16.67 -12.83 -5.40
CA ARG A 440 -15.59 -13.85 -5.50
C ARG A 440 -15.02 -14.21 -4.14
N ASP A 441 -14.25 -15.29 -4.06
CA ASP A 441 -13.50 -15.66 -2.85
C ASP A 441 -12.45 -14.59 -2.50
N LEU A 442 -12.16 -14.43 -1.21
CA LEU A 442 -11.00 -13.67 -0.72
C LEU A 442 -9.88 -14.63 -0.38
N VAL A 443 -8.68 -14.32 -0.86
CA VAL A 443 -7.44 -15.03 -0.60
C VAL A 443 -6.51 -14.05 0.10
N PHE A 444 -6.21 -14.31 1.37
CA PHE A 444 -5.28 -13.52 2.16
C PHE A 444 -3.87 -14.07 1.96
N GLY A 445 -2.95 -13.21 1.49
CA GLY A 445 -1.59 -13.60 1.15
C GLY A 445 -0.62 -13.69 2.34
N GLU A 446 0.65 -13.92 2.01
CA GLU A 446 1.75 -14.05 2.98
C GLU A 446 2.56 -12.75 3.04
N GLN A 447 2.17 -11.85 3.95
CA GLN A 447 2.85 -10.57 4.21
C GLN A 447 2.96 -10.35 5.72
N GLU A 448 4.04 -9.69 6.17
CA GLU A 448 4.18 -9.31 7.58
C GLU A 448 3.27 -8.15 8.00
N GLU A 449 2.80 -7.36 7.03
CA GLU A 449 1.86 -6.24 7.20
C GLU A 449 0.39 -6.68 7.03
N MET A 450 -0.07 -7.58 7.92
CA MET A 450 -1.44 -8.11 7.90
C MET A 450 -2.03 -8.11 9.32
N GLY A 451 -3.27 -7.64 9.46
CA GLY A 451 -4.00 -7.67 10.73
C GLY A 451 -4.04 -6.31 11.44
N LEU A 452 -4.21 -6.36 12.77
CA LEU A 452 -4.36 -5.16 13.59
C LEU A 452 -2.98 -4.60 13.97
N GLY A 453 -2.69 -3.39 13.51
CA GLY A 453 -1.47 -2.65 13.79
C GLY A 453 -1.67 -1.56 14.83
N VAL A 454 -0.64 -1.34 15.64
CA VAL A 454 -0.50 -0.19 16.54
C VAL A 454 0.84 0.49 16.28
N ARG A 455 0.81 1.81 16.18
CA ARG A 455 1.96 2.70 16.27
C ARG A 455 1.88 3.46 17.59
N VAL A 456 2.79 3.17 18.50
CA VAL A 456 2.84 3.87 19.79
C VAL A 456 3.37 5.30 19.64
N ALA A 457 3.08 6.14 20.63
CA ALA A 457 3.64 7.48 20.71
C ALA A 457 5.17 7.45 20.68
N THR A 458 5.81 8.47 20.10
CA THR A 458 7.28 8.55 19.90
C THR A 458 8.04 8.24 21.20
N LYS A 459 7.60 8.83 22.32
CA LYS A 459 8.20 8.60 23.64
C LYS A 459 8.12 7.17 24.15
N LEU A 460 7.27 6.32 23.59
CA LEU A 460 7.10 4.91 23.99
C LEU A 460 7.88 3.95 23.07
N THR A 461 8.54 4.45 22.02
CA THR A 461 9.33 3.61 21.11
C THR A 461 10.60 3.10 21.79
N GLU A 462 11.15 1.98 21.33
CA GLU A 462 12.44 1.47 21.84
C GLU A 462 13.59 2.45 21.62
N LYS A 463 13.53 3.24 20.54
CA LYS A 463 14.48 4.32 20.29
C LYS A 463 14.46 5.39 21.38
N ASP A 464 13.33 5.55 22.07
CA ASP A 464 13.13 6.48 23.19
C ASP A 464 13.10 5.79 24.57
N GLY A 465 13.56 4.54 24.65
CA GLY A 465 13.67 3.77 25.88
C GLY A 465 12.41 2.99 26.28
N GLY A 466 11.45 2.86 25.36
CA GLY A 466 10.37 1.87 25.47
C GLY A 466 10.85 0.43 25.25
N LEU A 467 9.93 -0.51 25.37
CA LEU A 467 10.20 -1.94 25.28
C LEU A 467 8.98 -2.69 24.75
N VAL A 468 9.20 -3.56 23.78
CA VAL A 468 8.22 -4.59 23.40
C VAL A 468 8.37 -5.80 24.31
N VAL A 469 7.26 -6.35 24.79
CA VAL A 469 7.18 -7.64 25.49
C VAL A 469 6.02 -8.46 24.95
N ASN A 470 6.18 -9.78 24.86
CA ASN A 470 5.10 -10.70 24.49
C ASN A 470 4.71 -11.64 25.63
N SER A 471 3.65 -12.42 25.43
CA SER A 471 3.11 -13.36 26.43
C SER A 471 4.07 -14.43 26.92
N ASP A 472 5.14 -14.69 26.19
CA ASP A 472 6.12 -15.72 26.49
C ASP A 472 7.33 -15.12 27.23
N GLY A 473 7.26 -13.84 27.60
CA GLY A 473 8.33 -13.10 28.27
C GLY A 473 9.46 -12.68 27.34
N VAL A 474 9.30 -12.82 26.01
CA VAL A 474 10.29 -12.32 25.04
C VAL A 474 10.20 -10.81 25.01
N THR A 475 11.35 -10.15 25.15
CA THR A 475 11.45 -8.69 25.15
C THR A 475 12.30 -8.20 23.97
N GLY A 476 12.05 -6.98 23.51
CA GLY A 476 12.76 -6.34 22.40
C GLY A 476 12.10 -6.52 21.04
N ALA A 477 11.99 -5.46 20.24
CA ALA A 477 11.25 -5.47 18.98
C ALA A 477 11.85 -6.45 17.96
N LYS A 478 13.18 -6.54 17.89
CA LYS A 478 13.88 -7.47 16.99
C LYS A 478 13.64 -8.93 17.35
N THR A 479 13.56 -9.24 18.63
CA THR A 479 13.45 -10.59 19.21
C THR A 479 12.01 -11.09 19.27
N VAL A 480 11.06 -10.18 19.46
CA VAL A 480 9.61 -10.44 19.36
C VAL A 480 9.19 -10.62 17.90
N TRP A 481 9.86 -9.97 16.94
CA TRP A 481 9.49 -10.06 15.53
C TRP A 481 9.53 -11.52 15.03
N GLY A 482 8.46 -11.94 14.34
CA GLY A 482 8.34 -13.27 13.78
C GLY A 482 7.94 -14.35 14.80
N LYS A 483 7.77 -14.02 16.08
CA LYS A 483 7.41 -15.00 17.12
C LYS A 483 5.91 -15.10 17.30
N PRO A 484 5.33 -16.30 17.43
CA PRO A 484 3.97 -16.46 17.91
C PRO A 484 3.89 -16.10 19.40
N ALA A 485 2.82 -15.45 19.82
CA ALA A 485 2.49 -15.21 21.23
C ALA A 485 1.03 -14.77 21.36
N ALA A 486 0.43 -15.03 22.52
CA ALA A 486 -1.00 -14.78 22.78
C ALA A 486 -1.36 -13.29 22.84
N TRP A 487 -0.42 -12.46 23.28
CA TRP A 487 -0.52 -10.99 23.31
C TRP A 487 0.88 -10.40 23.25
N ALA A 488 0.97 -9.13 22.88
CA ALA A 488 2.19 -8.36 23.02
C ALA A 488 1.87 -6.90 23.33
N ALA A 489 2.80 -6.25 24.02
CA ALA A 489 2.67 -4.89 24.49
C ALA A 489 3.93 -4.10 24.17
N TYR A 490 3.73 -2.84 23.84
CA TYR A 490 4.78 -1.84 23.76
C TYR A 490 4.57 -0.88 24.92
N SER A 491 5.58 -0.71 25.76
CA SER A 491 5.47 0.16 26.95
C SER A 491 6.78 0.82 27.32
N ARG A 492 6.71 1.88 28.13
CA ARG A 492 7.86 2.52 28.73
C ARG A 492 7.60 2.79 30.19
N GLN A 493 8.62 2.56 31.01
CA GLN A 493 8.61 3.01 32.40
C GLN A 493 9.26 4.39 32.51
N THR A 494 8.56 5.36 33.07
CA THR A 494 9.06 6.73 33.29
C THR A 494 8.33 7.35 34.47
N ASP A 495 9.04 8.12 35.30
CA ASP A 495 8.48 8.84 36.45
C ASP A 495 7.65 7.96 37.40
N GLY A 496 8.12 6.73 37.63
CA GLY A 496 7.45 5.77 38.51
C GLY A 496 6.14 5.20 37.94
N ARG A 497 5.89 5.33 36.64
CA ARG A 497 4.72 4.81 35.93
C ARG A 497 5.12 3.98 34.72
N ILE A 498 4.25 3.07 34.29
CA ILE A 498 4.42 2.25 33.09
C ILE A 498 3.27 2.58 32.14
N GLN A 499 3.63 3.09 30.97
CA GLN A 499 2.71 3.62 29.96
C GLN A 499 2.83 2.80 28.68
N GLY A 500 1.71 2.45 28.06
CA GLY A 500 1.79 1.61 26.88
C GLY A 500 0.46 1.22 26.25
N VAL A 501 0.61 0.41 25.22
CA VAL A 501 -0.50 -0.26 24.53
C VAL A 501 -0.20 -1.75 24.44
N ALA A 502 -1.17 -2.57 24.82
CA ALA A 502 -1.14 -4.02 24.59
C ALA A 502 -2.19 -4.41 23.55
N ILE A 503 -1.84 -5.29 22.61
CA ILE A 503 -2.77 -5.93 21.69
C ILE A 503 -3.03 -7.35 22.18
N LEU A 504 -4.30 -7.70 22.33
CA LEU A 504 -4.79 -8.97 22.85
C LEU A 504 -5.78 -9.58 21.83
N PRO A 505 -5.29 -10.28 20.80
CA PRO A 505 -6.15 -10.95 19.83
C PRO A 505 -7.05 -11.99 20.50
N ALA A 506 -8.30 -12.11 20.07
CA ALA A 506 -9.20 -13.12 20.60
C ALA A 506 -8.77 -14.53 20.17
N ARG A 507 -8.94 -15.52 21.07
CA ARG A 507 -8.73 -16.95 20.76
C ARG A 507 -9.69 -17.50 19.72
N SER A 508 -10.79 -16.78 19.47
CA SER A 508 -11.76 -17.10 18.41
C SER A 508 -11.32 -16.64 17.03
N ASN A 509 -10.23 -15.88 16.90
CA ASN A 509 -9.60 -15.62 15.61
C ASN A 509 -9.12 -16.95 15.00
N PRO A 510 -9.20 -17.11 13.67
CA PRO A 510 -9.03 -18.42 13.03
C PRO A 510 -7.63 -19.00 13.20
N ASN A 511 -6.61 -18.15 13.34
CA ASN A 511 -5.23 -18.55 13.42
C ASN A 511 -4.54 -17.94 14.65
N PRO A 512 -3.49 -18.59 15.18
CA PRO A 512 -2.56 -17.97 16.11
C PRO A 512 -1.99 -16.66 15.55
N THR A 513 -1.58 -15.77 16.46
CA THR A 513 -0.94 -14.51 16.09
C THR A 513 0.57 -14.66 16.17
N TRP A 514 1.26 -14.18 15.13
CA TRP A 514 2.67 -13.84 15.18
C TRP A 514 2.86 -12.33 15.13
N TRP A 515 3.98 -11.86 15.67
CA TRP A 515 4.18 -10.43 15.90
C TRP A 515 5.12 -9.82 14.87
N HIS A 516 4.66 -8.79 14.16
CA HIS A 516 5.55 -7.87 13.45
C HIS A 516 5.82 -6.70 14.40
N SER A 517 7.04 -6.61 14.94
CA SER A 517 7.47 -5.50 15.78
C SER A 517 8.69 -4.78 15.22
N ARG A 518 8.76 -3.45 15.45
CA ARG A 518 9.87 -2.58 15.04
C ARG A 518 10.28 -1.66 16.20
N ASP A 519 11.58 -1.34 16.24
CA ASP A 519 12.18 -0.47 17.28
C ASP A 519 11.63 0.97 17.24
N TYR A 520 11.11 1.39 16.09
CA TYR A 520 10.46 2.67 15.89
C TYR A 520 8.99 2.72 16.36
N GLY A 521 8.47 1.66 17.00
CA GLY A 521 7.16 1.71 17.69
C GLY A 521 5.98 1.08 16.98
N VAL A 522 6.19 0.31 15.90
CA VAL A 522 5.11 -0.50 15.30
C VAL A 522 5.06 -1.87 15.95
N ILE A 523 3.85 -2.32 16.25
CA ILE A 523 3.54 -3.68 16.63
C ILE A 523 2.24 -4.14 15.94
N VAL A 524 2.25 -5.31 15.31
CA VAL A 524 1.12 -5.85 14.53
C VAL A 524 0.80 -7.25 14.99
N ALA A 525 -0.48 -7.48 15.27
CA ALA A 525 -1.03 -8.81 15.52
C ALA A 525 -1.41 -9.48 14.19
N ASN A 526 -0.48 -10.25 13.63
CA ASN A 526 -0.63 -10.90 12.35
C ASN A 526 -1.08 -12.37 12.50
N GLY A 527 -2.31 -12.65 12.07
CA GLY A 527 -2.90 -13.99 12.04
C GLY A 527 -2.96 -14.60 10.63
N PHE A 528 -2.16 -14.11 9.70
CA PHE A 528 -2.24 -14.45 8.27
C PHE A 528 -0.90 -15.02 7.76
N GLY A 529 -0.96 -15.78 6.67
CA GLY A 529 0.21 -16.39 6.02
C GLY A 529 0.70 -17.70 6.65
N LYS A 530 1.73 -18.31 6.01
CA LYS A 530 2.28 -19.64 6.39
C LYS A 530 2.83 -19.71 7.81
N ARG A 531 3.34 -18.60 8.36
CA ARG A 531 4.05 -18.57 9.65
C ARG A 531 3.20 -19.01 10.85
N VAL A 532 1.88 -18.83 10.77
CA VAL A 532 0.92 -19.19 11.83
C VAL A 532 -0.04 -20.30 11.45
N LEU A 533 -0.01 -20.72 10.18
CA LEU A 533 -0.79 -21.84 9.70
C LEU A 533 -0.03 -23.16 9.91
N PRO A 534 -0.72 -24.32 9.99
CA PRO A 534 -0.07 -25.62 10.01
C PRO A 534 0.88 -25.78 8.82
N ALA A 535 1.99 -26.50 9.00
CA ALA A 535 2.98 -26.72 7.94
C ALA A 535 2.41 -27.39 6.67
N SER A 536 1.25 -28.04 6.76
CA SER A 536 0.51 -28.64 5.65
C SER A 536 -0.42 -27.67 4.91
N ALA A 537 -0.62 -26.45 5.40
CA ALA A 537 -1.41 -25.43 4.73
C ALA A 537 -0.58 -24.79 3.61
N ASP A 538 -1.22 -24.45 2.51
CA ASP A 538 -0.59 -23.76 1.37
C ASP A 538 -0.24 -22.29 1.69
N GLY A 539 -0.53 -21.82 2.90
CA GLY A 539 -0.23 -20.47 3.35
C GLY A 539 -1.32 -19.45 3.15
N THR A 540 -2.40 -19.84 2.48
CA THR A 540 -3.48 -18.92 2.13
C THR A 540 -4.69 -19.14 3.03
N LEU A 541 -5.14 -18.06 3.68
CA LEU A 541 -6.44 -18.06 4.30
C LEU A 541 -7.46 -17.67 3.23
N VAL A 542 -8.36 -18.59 2.89
CA VAL A 542 -9.41 -18.36 1.88
C VAL A 542 -10.76 -18.22 2.55
N VAL A 543 -11.48 -17.13 2.24
CA VAL A 543 -12.86 -16.90 2.64
C VAL A 543 -13.75 -17.05 1.41
N LYS A 544 -14.62 -18.06 1.41
CA LYS A 544 -15.47 -18.36 0.25
C LYS A 544 -16.56 -17.32 0.08
N ALA A 545 -16.97 -17.08 -1.17
CA ALA A 545 -18.12 -16.26 -1.46
C ALA A 545 -19.36 -16.76 -0.68
N GLY A 546 -20.00 -15.87 0.09
CA GLY A 546 -21.11 -16.19 1.00
C GLY A 546 -20.71 -16.41 2.46
N ASP A 547 -19.45 -16.76 2.73
CA ASP A 547 -18.92 -16.89 4.10
C ASP A 547 -18.49 -15.52 4.67
N ALA A 548 -18.01 -15.53 5.91
CA ALA A 548 -17.43 -14.36 6.56
C ALA A 548 -16.24 -14.72 7.41
N LEU A 549 -15.17 -13.93 7.29
CA LEU A 549 -14.07 -13.95 8.25
C LEU A 549 -14.42 -13.05 9.44
N LYS A 550 -14.38 -13.64 10.63
CA LYS A 550 -14.63 -12.93 11.88
C LYS A 550 -13.33 -12.79 12.65
N LEU A 551 -13.05 -11.56 13.10
CA LEU A 551 -11.89 -11.22 13.89
C LEU A 551 -12.34 -10.42 15.11
N ARG A 552 -11.61 -10.56 16.21
CA ARG A 552 -11.71 -9.68 17.38
C ARG A 552 -10.31 -9.39 17.91
N TYR A 553 -10.08 -8.12 18.20
CA TYR A 553 -8.89 -7.62 18.85
C TYR A 553 -9.30 -6.75 20.03
N ASP A 554 -8.63 -6.93 21.15
CA ASP A 554 -8.78 -6.11 22.33
C ASP A 554 -7.49 -5.34 22.56
N LEU A 555 -7.58 -4.06 22.90
CA LEU A 555 -6.44 -3.21 23.20
C LEU A 555 -6.56 -2.64 24.62
N LEU A 556 -5.48 -2.76 25.38
CA LEU A 556 -5.35 -2.04 26.65
C LEU A 556 -4.50 -0.80 26.44
N LEU A 557 -5.10 0.37 26.67
CA LEU A 557 -4.44 1.67 26.68
C LEU A 557 -4.15 2.01 28.15
N PHE A 558 -2.92 1.82 28.61
CA PHE A 558 -2.63 1.82 30.05
C PHE A 558 -1.56 2.84 30.45
N ASP A 559 -1.71 3.30 31.68
CA ASP A 559 -0.74 4.07 32.43
C ASP A 559 -0.90 3.68 33.89
N THR A 560 -0.05 2.78 34.38
CA THR A 560 -0.13 2.25 35.76
C THR A 560 1.03 2.75 36.62
N PRO A 561 0.88 2.81 37.94
CA PRO A 561 2.04 2.91 38.83
C PRO A 561 3.04 1.77 38.56
N ALA A 562 4.34 2.06 38.56
CA ALA A 562 5.37 1.03 38.35
C ALA A 562 5.45 0.03 39.53
N ALA A 563 5.00 0.45 40.72
CA ALA A 563 4.85 -0.43 41.88
C ALA A 563 3.68 -1.42 41.74
N GLU A 564 2.74 -1.14 40.83
CA GLU A 564 1.55 -1.96 40.57
C GLU A 564 1.32 -2.05 39.05
N PRO A 565 2.21 -2.77 38.32
CA PRO A 565 2.09 -2.92 36.88
C PRO A 565 0.80 -3.65 36.51
N ILE A 566 0.26 -3.35 35.33
CA ILE A 566 -0.85 -4.12 34.78
C ILE A 566 -0.45 -5.59 34.56
N ASP A 567 -1.20 -6.52 35.13
CA ASP A 567 -1.04 -7.95 34.85
C ASP A 567 -1.72 -8.28 33.51
N LEU A 568 -0.95 -8.21 32.43
CA LEU A 568 -1.43 -8.49 31.07
C LEU A 568 -1.87 -9.95 30.89
N ALA A 569 -1.31 -10.90 31.64
CA ALA A 569 -1.70 -12.30 31.54
C ALA A 569 -3.08 -12.53 32.19
N ALA A 570 -3.31 -11.95 33.36
CA ALA A 570 -4.62 -11.97 34.02
C ALA A 570 -5.66 -11.18 33.20
N ALA A 571 -5.30 -10.00 32.69
CA ALA A 571 -6.17 -9.21 31.84
C ALA A 571 -6.55 -9.96 30.56
N TYR A 572 -5.59 -10.59 29.88
CA TYR A 572 -5.86 -11.45 28.73
C TYR A 572 -6.89 -12.53 29.08
N LYS A 573 -6.66 -13.29 30.15
CA LYS A 573 -7.56 -14.36 30.58
C LYS A 573 -8.99 -13.85 30.84
N ALA A 574 -9.12 -12.72 31.51
CA ALA A 574 -10.42 -12.10 31.80
C ALA A 574 -11.11 -11.61 30.53
N ILE A 575 -10.39 -10.92 29.64
CA ILE A 575 -10.92 -10.39 28.37
C ILE A 575 -11.41 -11.50 27.45
N GLN A 576 -10.71 -12.65 27.39
CA GLN A 576 -11.12 -13.81 26.60
C GLN A 576 -12.43 -14.44 27.09
N SER A 577 -12.87 -14.14 28.32
CA SER A 577 -14.15 -14.60 28.87
C SER A 577 -15.31 -13.63 28.60
N LEU A 578 -15.02 -12.41 28.13
CA LEU A 578 -16.05 -11.42 27.83
C LEU A 578 -16.89 -11.88 26.63
N PRO A 579 -18.23 -11.79 26.74
CA PRO A 579 -19.11 -12.14 25.63
C PRO A 579 -18.77 -11.28 24.41
N SER A 580 -18.97 -11.84 23.23
CA SER A 580 -18.92 -11.03 22.01
C SER A 580 -19.95 -9.92 22.11
N SER A 581 -19.65 -8.75 21.55
CA SER A 581 -20.64 -7.67 21.46
C SER A 581 -21.69 -7.93 20.37
N ARG A 582 -21.63 -9.10 19.73
CA ARG A 582 -22.59 -9.59 18.76
C ARG A 582 -23.76 -10.28 19.48
N PRO A 583 -25.01 -9.96 19.12
CA PRO A 583 -26.17 -10.74 19.53
C PRO A 583 -26.15 -12.16 18.96
#